data_AF-A0A923ZFX8-F1
#
_entry.id   AF-A0A923ZFX8-F1
#
_cell.length_a   1.000
_cell.length_b   1.000
_cell.length_c   1.000
_cell.angle_alpha   90.00
_cell.angle_beta   90.00
_cell.angle_gamma   90.00
#
_symmetry.space_group_name_H-M   'P 1'
#
loop_
_entity.id
_entity.type
_entity.pdbx_description
1 polymer ?
#
loop_
_entity_poly.entity_id
_entity_poly.type
_entity_poly.pdbx_seq_one_letter_code
_entity_poly.pdbx_strand_id
1 'polypeptide(L)'
;MGNEANLEWATDNKANGQWGMGKYPQDLPKEIDPVLSINNSTSRNSTLNNTPLTIATSSIRRMAQWLHRYPNTTIENLRGNVNTRLRKVQASNWHGAIFAAAGLERIQLRPENAIDLDWMLPAPAQGAIMVVCRAADDFCLESGALLNDAVTASCVQIERDFLRTLLGGCSTPISALAIIQESKIYFRGNILSPDGKQKTEIEKVIDLDQSTDAGKFFAAEILNKGADKIVQQIQHAK
;
A
#
# COMPACT_ATOMS: atom_id res chain seq x y z
N MET A 1 -22.47 -20.44 5.03
CA MET A 1 -22.09 -19.05 5.29
C MET A 1 -21.25 -19.07 6.56
N GLY A 2 -19.93 -18.96 6.43
CA GLY A 2 -19.00 -19.21 7.53
C GLY A 2 -18.98 -18.06 8.53
N ASN A 3 -19.17 -18.38 9.80
CA ASN A 3 -18.93 -17.49 10.94
C ASN A 3 -17.40 -17.32 11.13
N GLU A 4 -16.77 -16.56 10.26
CA GLU A 4 -15.37 -16.14 10.41
C GLU A 4 -15.32 -14.84 11.23
N ALA A 5 -14.60 -14.86 12.35
CA ALA A 5 -14.22 -13.63 13.05
C ALA A 5 -12.85 -13.19 12.52
N ASN A 6 -12.73 -11.93 12.10
CA ASN A 6 -11.42 -11.36 11.77
C ASN A 6 -10.72 -11.06 13.09
N LEU A 7 -9.63 -11.76 13.38
CA LEU A 7 -8.84 -11.48 14.56
C LEU A 7 -7.56 -10.79 14.15
N GLU A 8 -7.66 -9.48 14.24
CA GLU A 8 -6.53 -8.70 14.75
C GLU A 8 -5.39 -8.51 13.74
N TRP A 9 -4.66 -7.42 13.93
CA TRP A 9 -3.65 -6.96 12.99
C TRP A 9 -2.36 -6.72 13.75
N ALA A 10 -1.32 -7.47 13.42
CA ALA A 10 0.02 -7.23 13.95
C ALA A 10 0.90 -6.63 12.85
N THR A 11 1.61 -5.55 13.16
CA THR A 11 2.82 -5.15 12.43
C THR A 11 4.01 -5.30 13.37
N ASP A 12 5.19 -5.61 12.83
CA ASP A 12 6.45 -5.53 13.57
C ASP A 12 6.82 -4.05 13.68
N ASN A 13 6.11 -3.32 14.55
CA ASN A 13 6.20 -1.87 14.63
C ASN A 13 7.39 -1.46 15.50
N LYS A 14 8.62 -1.78 15.06
CA LYS A 14 9.85 -1.23 15.65
C LYS A 14 10.14 0.16 15.09
N ALA A 15 9.18 1.06 15.13
CA ALA A 15 9.40 2.48 14.83
C ALA A 15 9.74 3.25 16.12
N ASN A 16 10.91 2.97 16.71
CA ASN A 16 11.46 3.75 17.84
C ASN A 16 12.10 5.07 17.36
N GLY A 17 11.32 5.93 16.71
CA GLY A 17 11.73 7.28 16.32
C GLY A 17 10.99 8.34 17.12
N GLN A 18 11.70 9.29 17.74
CA GLN A 18 11.10 10.52 18.25
C GLN A 18 10.79 11.44 17.06
N TRP A 19 9.52 11.80 16.86
CA TRP A 19 9.09 12.62 15.73
C TRP A 19 8.57 13.98 16.21
N GLY A 20 9.04 15.07 15.60
CA GLY A 20 8.68 16.44 15.98
C GLY A 20 7.25 16.85 15.61
N MET A 21 6.66 17.75 16.42
CA MET A 21 5.26 18.17 16.34
C MET A 21 4.91 18.97 15.07
N GLY A 22 3.74 18.70 14.49
CA GLY A 22 2.97 19.68 13.70
C GLY A 22 2.97 19.52 12.17
N LYS A 23 3.63 18.51 11.61
CA LYS A 23 3.54 18.13 10.20
C LYS A 23 3.24 16.63 10.09
N TYR A 24 2.72 16.17 8.94
CA TYR A 24 2.65 14.73 8.64
C TYR A 24 3.99 14.08 9.04
N PRO A 25 4.00 12.90 9.70
CA PRO A 25 5.25 12.23 10.07
C PRO A 25 6.17 12.23 8.85
N GLN A 26 7.29 12.95 8.95
CA GLN A 26 8.11 13.26 7.76
C GLN A 26 8.75 11.99 7.17
N ASP A 27 8.88 10.95 7.99
CA ASP A 27 9.33 9.64 7.56
C ASP A 27 8.28 8.60 7.91
N LEU A 28 7.68 8.00 6.88
CA LEU A 28 6.89 6.79 7.02
C LEU A 28 7.81 5.65 7.50
N PRO A 29 7.27 4.63 8.20
CA PRO A 29 8.04 3.42 8.43
C PRO A 29 8.46 2.83 7.08
N LYS A 30 9.78 2.73 6.84
CA LYS A 30 10.35 2.28 5.55
C LYS A 30 9.85 0.92 5.09
N GLU A 31 9.43 0.07 6.03
CA GLU A 31 8.87 -1.25 5.74
C GLU A 31 7.51 -1.20 5.04
N ILE A 32 6.80 -0.09 5.18
CA ILE A 32 5.49 0.13 4.56
C ILE A 32 5.63 0.67 3.14
N ASP A 33 6.74 1.31 2.80
CA ASP A 33 6.92 1.89 1.47
C ASP A 33 7.12 0.81 0.41
N PRO A 34 6.50 0.97 -0.78
CA PRO A 34 6.90 0.18 -1.94
C PRO A 34 8.36 0.46 -2.30
N VAL A 35 9.03 -0.56 -2.84
CA VAL A 35 10.44 -0.42 -3.24
C VAL A 35 10.62 -0.76 -4.70
N LEU A 36 11.46 0.01 -5.38
CA LEU A 36 11.91 -0.27 -6.72
C LEU A 36 13.21 -1.08 -6.65
N SER A 37 13.15 -2.35 -7.05
CA SER A 37 14.34 -3.15 -7.34
C SER A 37 14.86 -2.78 -8.72
N ILE A 38 16.09 -2.25 -8.79
CA ILE A 38 16.73 -1.87 -10.04
C ILE A 38 17.44 -3.09 -10.64
N ASN A 39 17.33 -3.25 -11.97
CA ASN A 39 18.08 -4.24 -12.70
C ASN A 39 19.48 -3.69 -13.06
N ASN A 40 20.53 -4.38 -12.59
CA ASN A 40 21.92 -3.92 -12.76
C ASN A 40 22.42 -4.04 -14.20
N SER A 41 21.76 -4.84 -15.06
CA SER A 41 22.15 -4.95 -16.47
C SER A 41 21.89 -3.65 -17.25
N THR A 42 20.91 -2.84 -16.81
CA THR A 42 20.51 -1.61 -17.48
C THR A 42 21.39 -0.42 -17.12
N SER A 43 22.17 -0.47 -16.03
CA SER A 43 23.13 0.60 -15.69
C SER A 43 24.46 0.51 -16.47
N ARG A 44 24.74 -0.63 -17.13
CA ARG A 44 25.99 -0.83 -17.90
C ARG A 44 25.98 -0.31 -19.33
N ASN A 45 24.83 0.09 -19.86
CA ASN A 45 24.71 0.68 -21.21
C ASN A 45 24.11 2.09 -21.11
N SER A 46 24.96 3.05 -20.72
CA SER A 46 24.65 4.48 -20.60
C SER A 46 24.49 5.22 -21.94
N THR A 47 24.04 4.54 -22.99
CA THR A 47 23.73 5.11 -24.31
C THR A 47 22.31 4.75 -24.74
N LEU A 48 21.31 5.17 -23.96
CA LEU A 48 19.90 5.05 -24.35
C LEU A 48 19.13 6.31 -23.95
N ASN A 49 19.52 7.45 -24.53
CA ASN A 49 18.83 8.73 -24.39
C ASN A 49 17.42 8.76 -25.04
N ASN A 50 16.79 7.60 -25.29
CA ASN A 50 15.47 7.55 -25.94
C ASN A 50 14.66 6.26 -25.71
N THR A 51 15.05 5.39 -24.77
CA THR A 51 14.25 4.18 -24.51
C THR A 51 13.21 4.48 -23.43
N PRO A 52 11.90 4.26 -23.68
CA PRO A 52 10.90 4.38 -22.64
C PRO A 52 11.24 3.45 -21.48
N LEU A 53 11.09 3.97 -20.25
CA LEU A 53 11.37 3.22 -19.04
C LEU A 53 10.45 1.99 -18.97
N THR A 54 10.98 0.83 -18.61
CA THR A 54 10.19 -0.41 -18.50
C THR A 54 10.20 -0.91 -17.06
N ILE A 55 9.04 -0.89 -16.40
CA ILE A 55 8.89 -1.26 -14.99
C ILE A 55 7.92 -2.42 -14.85
N ALA A 56 8.32 -3.44 -14.10
CA ALA A 56 7.51 -4.63 -13.93
C ALA A 56 6.69 -4.61 -12.63
N THR A 57 5.37 -4.74 -12.75
CA THR A 57 4.45 -4.93 -11.63
C THR A 57 3.13 -5.50 -12.13
N SER A 58 2.53 -6.40 -11.35
CA SER A 58 1.17 -6.90 -11.61
C SER A 58 0.10 -6.17 -10.79
N SER A 59 0.50 -5.20 -9.95
CA SER A 59 -0.42 -4.43 -9.13
C SER A 59 -0.95 -3.24 -9.92
N ILE A 60 -2.27 -3.23 -10.19
CA ILE A 60 -2.95 -2.11 -10.85
C ILE A 60 -2.75 -0.80 -10.08
N ARG A 61 -2.74 -0.87 -8.74
CA ARG A 61 -2.45 0.28 -7.86
C ARG A 61 -1.05 0.87 -8.08
N ARG A 62 -0.01 0.02 -8.08
CA ARG A 62 1.38 0.47 -8.31
C ARG A 62 1.57 0.99 -9.72
N MET A 63 0.98 0.28 -10.69
CA MET A 63 0.96 0.69 -12.10
C MET A 63 0.34 2.08 -12.26
N ALA A 64 -0.86 2.31 -11.74
CA ALA A 64 -1.55 3.59 -11.86
C ALA A 64 -0.76 4.74 -11.21
N GLN A 65 -0.23 4.55 -9.99
CA GLN A 65 0.61 5.56 -9.33
C GLN A 65 1.91 5.82 -10.08
N TRP A 66 2.53 4.78 -10.63
CA TRP A 66 3.73 4.92 -11.43
C TRP A 66 3.46 5.68 -12.73
N LEU A 67 2.43 5.30 -13.49
CA LEU A 67 2.05 5.95 -14.74
C LEU A 67 1.61 7.39 -14.53
N HIS A 68 0.98 7.71 -13.39
CA HIS A 68 0.67 9.09 -13.04
C HIS A 68 1.93 9.97 -12.92
N ARG A 69 3.01 9.44 -12.33
CA ARG A 69 4.28 10.16 -12.14
C ARG A 69 5.20 10.09 -13.37
N TYR A 70 5.18 8.98 -14.08
CA TYR A 70 6.03 8.68 -15.25
C TYR A 70 5.18 8.16 -16.43
N PRO A 71 4.42 9.04 -17.11
CA PRO A 71 3.41 8.62 -18.10
C PRO A 71 3.94 7.84 -19.30
N ASN A 72 5.22 8.03 -19.65
CA ASN A 72 5.86 7.37 -20.79
C ASN A 72 6.52 6.02 -20.43
N THR A 73 6.13 5.40 -19.32
CA THR A 73 6.67 4.11 -18.86
C THR A 73 5.90 2.94 -19.48
N THR A 74 6.63 1.97 -20.03
CA THR A 74 6.09 0.64 -20.38
C THR A 74 5.96 -0.21 -19.13
N ILE A 75 4.78 -0.78 -18.88
CA ILE A 75 4.52 -1.62 -17.71
C ILE A 75 4.47 -3.09 -18.11
N GLU A 76 5.25 -3.90 -17.41
CA GLU A 76 5.37 -5.35 -17.65
C GLU A 76 4.77 -6.17 -16.52
N ASN A 77 4.17 -7.30 -16.85
CA ASN A 77 3.45 -8.12 -15.86
C ASN A 77 4.42 -9.01 -15.09
N LEU A 78 4.47 -8.83 -13.76
CA LEU A 78 5.33 -9.62 -12.88
C LEU A 78 4.52 -10.51 -11.93
N ARG A 79 4.55 -11.82 -12.17
CA ARG A 79 3.87 -12.85 -11.37
C ARG A 79 4.83 -13.95 -10.90
N GLY A 80 4.45 -14.63 -9.82
CA GLY A 80 5.24 -15.65 -9.13
C GLY A 80 5.32 -15.37 -7.62
N ASN A 81 6.07 -16.17 -6.87
CA ASN A 81 6.48 -15.81 -5.51
C ASN A 81 7.65 -14.80 -5.53
N VAL A 82 8.02 -14.23 -4.38
CA VAL A 82 9.05 -13.16 -4.32
C VAL A 82 10.39 -13.60 -4.95
N ASN A 83 10.87 -14.79 -4.60
CA ASN A 83 12.10 -15.37 -5.17
C ASN A 83 12.08 -15.47 -6.69
N THR A 84 11.02 -16.05 -7.26
CA THR A 84 10.89 -16.18 -8.73
C THR A 84 10.76 -14.82 -9.41
N ARG A 85 10.11 -13.85 -8.77
CA ARG A 85 10.00 -12.48 -9.29
C ARG A 85 11.36 -11.78 -9.32
N LEU A 86 12.14 -11.82 -8.23
CA LEU A 86 13.48 -11.24 -8.19
C LEU A 86 14.39 -11.85 -9.27
N ARG A 87 14.35 -13.16 -9.47
CA ARG A 87 15.08 -13.82 -10.57
C ARG A 87 14.64 -13.33 -11.95
N LYS A 88 13.33 -13.16 -12.18
CA LYS A 88 12.81 -12.61 -13.44
C LYS A 88 13.29 -11.19 -13.70
N VAL A 89 13.36 -10.34 -12.67
CA VAL A 89 13.90 -8.98 -12.80
C VAL A 89 15.31 -9.03 -13.34
N GLN A 90 16.20 -9.81 -12.71
CA GLN A 90 17.60 -9.93 -13.13
C GLN A 90 17.77 -10.54 -14.53
N ALA A 91 16.89 -11.46 -14.94
CA ALA A 91 16.95 -12.11 -16.25
C ALA A 91 16.26 -11.34 -17.39
N SER A 92 15.54 -10.26 -17.07
CA SER A 92 14.77 -9.47 -18.03
C SER A 92 15.55 -8.27 -18.57
N ASN A 93 15.01 -7.65 -19.62
CA ASN A 93 15.44 -6.34 -20.11
C ASN A 93 14.65 -5.18 -19.45
N TRP A 94 14.00 -5.42 -18.30
CA TRP A 94 13.31 -4.37 -17.55
C TRP A 94 14.31 -3.50 -16.80
N HIS A 95 13.96 -2.23 -16.61
CA HIS A 95 14.76 -1.29 -15.82
C HIS A 95 14.60 -1.53 -14.32
N GLY A 96 13.44 -2.03 -13.89
CA GLY A 96 13.21 -2.42 -12.51
C GLY A 96 11.83 -3.00 -12.27
N ALA A 97 11.53 -3.30 -11.02
CA ALA A 97 10.24 -3.83 -10.60
C ALA A 97 9.86 -3.35 -9.21
N ILE A 98 8.55 -3.19 -8.99
CA ILE A 98 8.03 -2.62 -7.74
C ILE A 98 7.52 -3.71 -6.80
N PHE A 99 8.11 -3.79 -5.61
CA PHE A 99 7.78 -4.73 -4.54
C PHE A 99 7.19 -4.03 -3.32
N ALA A 100 6.64 -4.80 -2.37
CA ALA A 100 6.38 -4.28 -1.02
C ALA A 100 7.68 -4.44 -0.21
N ALA A 101 8.14 -3.40 0.49
CA ALA A 101 9.30 -3.52 1.38
C ALA A 101 9.08 -4.63 2.40
N ALA A 102 7.98 -4.61 3.17
CA ALA A 102 7.68 -5.61 4.18
C ALA A 102 7.82 -7.08 3.70
N GLY A 103 7.45 -7.36 2.45
CA GLY A 103 7.57 -8.71 1.89
C GLY A 103 9.02 -9.14 1.58
N LEU A 104 9.89 -8.18 1.27
CA LEU A 104 11.31 -8.41 1.03
C LEU A 104 12.12 -8.45 2.34
N GLU A 105 11.80 -7.55 3.28
CA GLU A 105 12.47 -7.46 4.58
C GLU A 105 12.27 -8.74 5.41
N ARG A 106 11.02 -9.24 5.47
CA ARG A 106 10.69 -10.47 6.21
C ARG A 106 11.47 -11.70 5.78
N ILE A 107 11.84 -11.77 4.51
CA ILE A 107 12.61 -12.87 3.94
C ILE A 107 14.08 -12.51 3.73
N GLN A 108 14.50 -11.32 4.16
CA GLN A 108 15.88 -10.81 4.08
C GLN A 108 16.43 -10.80 2.64
N LEU A 109 15.56 -10.49 1.66
CA LEU A 109 15.92 -10.44 0.23
C LEU A 109 15.73 -9.05 -0.38
N ARG A 110 15.72 -8.00 0.44
CA ARG A 110 15.75 -6.64 -0.08
C ARG A 110 17.06 -6.40 -0.84
N PRO A 111 17.02 -6.07 -2.15
CA PRO A 111 18.24 -5.74 -2.88
C PRO A 111 18.91 -4.49 -2.31
N GLU A 112 20.24 -4.49 -2.20
CA GLU A 112 21.01 -3.34 -1.69
C GLU A 112 20.81 -2.06 -2.52
N ASN A 113 20.59 -2.22 -3.82
CA ASN A 113 20.31 -1.13 -4.76
C ASN A 113 18.81 -0.75 -4.84
N ALA A 114 17.96 -1.27 -3.94
CA ALA A 114 16.54 -0.97 -3.95
C ALA A 114 16.27 0.47 -3.48
N ILE A 115 15.45 1.19 -4.24
CA ILE A 115 15.05 2.56 -3.94
C ILE A 115 13.69 2.54 -3.26
N ASP A 116 13.57 3.21 -2.10
CA ASP A 116 12.28 3.47 -1.46
C ASP A 116 11.44 4.43 -2.31
N LEU A 117 10.17 4.09 -2.51
CA LEU A 117 9.20 4.93 -3.22
C LEU A 117 8.28 5.60 -2.21
N ASP A 118 8.85 6.50 -1.41
CA ASP A 118 8.17 7.33 -0.38
C ASP A 118 6.93 8.10 -0.88
N TRP A 119 6.90 8.43 -2.17
CA TRP A 119 5.78 9.08 -2.83
C TRP A 119 4.66 8.11 -3.24
N MET A 120 4.91 6.79 -3.26
CA MET A 120 3.93 5.79 -3.68
C MET A 120 3.16 5.26 -2.47
N LEU A 121 1.93 5.74 -2.32
CA LEU A 121 1.09 5.36 -1.19
C LEU A 121 0.81 3.84 -1.21
N PRO A 122 0.92 3.14 -0.07
CA PRO A 122 0.83 1.68 0.00
C PRO A 122 -0.59 1.16 -0.24
N ALA A 123 -0.71 -0.17 -0.35
CA ALA A 123 -2.03 -0.78 -0.30
C ALA A 123 -2.59 -0.64 1.13
N PRO A 124 -3.92 -0.52 1.29
CA PRO A 124 -4.54 -0.65 2.60
C PRO A 124 -4.06 -1.94 3.30
N ALA A 125 -3.66 -1.81 4.57
CA ALA A 125 -3.08 -2.84 5.41
C ALA A 125 -1.73 -3.40 4.94
N GLN A 126 -0.97 -2.69 4.10
CA GLN A 126 0.34 -3.18 3.64
C GLN A 126 1.29 -3.33 4.84
N GLY A 127 1.83 -4.53 5.01
CA GLY A 127 2.71 -4.83 6.13
C GLY A 127 1.99 -5.40 7.35
N ALA A 128 0.67 -5.32 7.46
CA ALA A 128 -0.04 -5.99 8.55
C ALA A 128 -0.19 -7.50 8.31
N ILE A 129 -0.16 -8.28 9.39
CA ILE A 129 -0.48 -9.71 9.41
C ILE A 129 -1.83 -9.86 10.12
N MET A 130 -2.76 -10.55 9.45
CA MET A 130 -4.08 -10.88 10.00
C MET A 130 -4.13 -12.34 10.41
N VAL A 131 -4.55 -12.61 11.65
CA VAL A 131 -4.86 -13.97 12.10
C VAL A 131 -6.36 -14.19 11.93
N VAL A 132 -6.77 -15.40 11.53
CA VAL A 132 -8.20 -15.71 11.37
C VAL A 132 -8.51 -17.01 12.09
N CYS A 133 -9.62 -17.00 12.82
CA CYS A 133 -10.16 -18.20 13.43
C CYS A 133 -11.70 -18.18 13.36
N ARG A 134 -12.33 -19.25 13.83
CA ARG A 134 -13.79 -19.32 13.90
C ARG A 134 -14.28 -18.43 15.03
N ALA A 135 -15.41 -17.76 14.82
CA ALA A 135 -15.98 -16.86 15.83
C ALA A 135 -16.37 -17.53 17.16
N ALA A 136 -16.51 -18.86 17.18
CA ALA A 136 -16.88 -19.64 18.37
C ALA A 136 -15.69 -20.40 18.99
N ASP A 137 -14.45 -20.05 18.61
CA ASP A 137 -13.23 -20.68 19.10
C ASP A 137 -12.55 -19.79 20.15
N ASP A 138 -13.08 -19.82 21.38
CA ASP A 138 -12.64 -18.94 22.48
C ASP A 138 -11.14 -19.05 22.76
N PHE A 139 -10.58 -20.25 22.66
CA PHE A 139 -9.15 -20.47 22.84
C PHE A 139 -8.32 -19.70 21.80
N CYS A 140 -8.71 -19.78 20.52
CA CYS A 140 -8.06 -19.01 19.46
C CYS A 140 -8.25 -17.50 19.63
N LEU A 141 -9.44 -17.07 20.07
CA LEU A 141 -9.76 -15.66 20.34
C LEU A 141 -8.85 -15.08 21.43
N GLU A 142 -8.78 -15.76 22.58
CA GLU A 142 -7.94 -15.33 23.70
C GLU A 142 -6.45 -15.34 23.35
N SER A 143 -6.00 -16.35 22.60
CA SER A 143 -4.60 -16.45 22.16
C SER A 143 -4.23 -15.36 21.15
N GLY A 144 -5.14 -15.05 20.22
CA GLY A 144 -4.98 -13.97 19.25
C GLY A 144 -4.78 -12.63 19.93
N ALA A 145 -5.61 -12.33 20.94
CA ALA A 145 -5.61 -11.04 21.63
C ALA A 145 -4.23 -10.68 22.24
N LEU A 146 -3.42 -11.68 22.61
CA LEU A 146 -2.05 -11.49 23.10
C LEU A 146 -1.05 -11.06 22.02
N LEU A 147 -1.35 -11.33 20.75
CA LEU A 147 -0.53 -10.96 19.59
C LEU A 147 -0.95 -9.63 18.97
N ASN A 148 -2.13 -9.11 19.31
CA ASN A 148 -2.71 -7.94 18.69
C ASN A 148 -2.01 -6.65 19.12
N ASP A 149 -1.64 -5.84 18.13
CA ASP A 149 -1.25 -4.45 18.37
C ASP A 149 -2.47 -3.54 18.14
N ALA A 150 -3.02 -2.99 19.22
CA ALA A 150 -4.25 -2.19 19.17
C ALA A 150 -4.13 -0.95 18.26
N VAL A 151 -2.93 -0.37 18.17
CA VAL A 151 -2.63 0.78 17.32
C VAL A 151 -2.68 0.39 15.84
N THR A 152 -1.94 -0.65 15.44
CA THR A 152 -1.99 -1.23 14.10
C THR A 152 -3.41 -1.62 13.71
N ALA A 153 -4.13 -2.30 14.61
CA ALA A 153 -5.49 -2.73 14.36
C ALA A 153 -6.41 -1.55 14.04
N SER A 154 -6.28 -0.45 14.77
CA SER A 154 -7.03 0.79 14.53
C SER A 154 -6.67 1.42 13.18
N CYS A 155 -5.38 1.54 12.86
CA CYS A 155 -4.93 2.06 11.56
C CYS A 155 -5.48 1.21 10.40
N VAL A 156 -5.32 -0.11 10.48
CA VAL A 156 -5.79 -1.03 9.44
C VAL A 156 -7.32 -0.97 9.30
N GLN A 157 -8.06 -0.84 10.40
CA GLN A 157 -9.51 -0.69 10.34
C GLN A 157 -9.91 0.57 9.55
N ILE A 158 -9.27 1.71 9.81
CA ILE A 158 -9.49 2.98 9.08
C ILE A 158 -9.19 2.79 7.58
N GLU A 159 -8.04 2.20 7.24
CA GLU A 159 -7.62 1.97 5.86
C GLU A 159 -8.58 1.02 5.10
N ARG A 160 -9.05 -0.04 5.78
CA ARG A 160 -9.97 -1.03 5.20
C ARG A 160 -11.38 -0.47 5.04
N ASP A 161 -11.86 0.32 5.99
CA ASP A 161 -13.15 0.98 5.86
C ASP A 161 -13.12 1.97 4.70
N PHE A 162 -12.04 2.74 4.54
CA PHE A 162 -11.84 3.59 3.37
C PHE A 162 -11.92 2.80 2.05
N LEU A 163 -11.18 1.68 1.96
CA LEU A 163 -11.20 0.81 0.78
C LEU A 163 -12.61 0.26 0.49
N ARG A 164 -13.29 -0.26 1.51
CA ARG A 164 -14.62 -0.88 1.37
C ARG A 164 -15.68 0.13 0.96
N THR A 165 -15.65 1.34 1.53
CA THR A 165 -16.59 2.41 1.18
C THR A 165 -16.43 2.88 -0.26
N LEU A 166 -15.20 2.85 -0.79
CA LEU A 166 -14.95 3.11 -2.22
C LEU A 166 -15.31 1.93 -3.15
N LEU A 167 -15.96 0.89 -2.62
CA LEU A 167 -16.28 -0.36 -3.32
C LEU A 167 -15.02 -1.02 -3.93
N GLY A 168 -13.89 -0.81 -3.25
CA GLY A 168 -12.58 -1.28 -3.65
C GLY A 168 -12.36 -2.76 -3.31
N GLY A 169 -11.47 -3.38 -4.07
CA GLY A 169 -10.92 -4.72 -3.81
C GLY A 169 -9.46 -4.80 -4.22
N CYS A 170 -8.85 -5.98 -4.13
CA CYS A 170 -7.42 -6.18 -4.44
C CYS A 170 -6.99 -5.72 -5.85
N SER A 171 -7.94 -5.62 -6.77
CA SER A 171 -7.71 -5.20 -8.17
C SER A 171 -8.06 -3.73 -8.43
N THR A 172 -8.24 -2.91 -7.39
CA THR A 172 -8.55 -1.49 -7.55
C THR A 172 -7.31 -0.62 -7.27
N PRO A 173 -7.08 0.45 -8.06
CA PRO A 173 -5.99 1.42 -7.85
C PRO A 173 -6.27 2.38 -6.68
N ILE A 174 -6.60 1.82 -5.52
CA ILE A 174 -6.88 2.54 -4.28
C ILE A 174 -5.73 2.31 -3.30
N SER A 175 -5.25 3.38 -2.69
CA SER A 175 -4.19 3.37 -1.69
C SER A 175 -4.68 4.06 -0.43
N ALA A 176 -4.25 3.56 0.74
CA ALA A 176 -4.58 4.17 2.03
C ALA A 176 -3.46 3.90 3.02
N LEU A 177 -3.17 4.87 3.88
CA LEU A 177 -2.24 4.75 4.99
C LEU A 177 -2.75 5.58 6.16
N ALA A 178 -2.97 4.95 7.30
CA ALA A 178 -3.28 5.56 8.57
C ALA A 178 -2.11 5.37 9.53
N ILE A 179 -1.72 6.43 10.21
CA ILE A 179 -0.71 6.41 11.26
C ILE A 179 -1.31 7.08 12.48
N ILE A 180 -1.31 6.38 13.61
CA ILE A 180 -1.64 6.95 14.91
C ILE A 180 -0.33 7.31 15.59
N GLN A 181 -0.20 8.57 15.96
CA GLN A 181 0.93 9.06 16.74
C GLN A 181 0.42 10.04 17.78
N GLU A 182 0.89 9.87 19.02
CA GLU A 182 0.40 10.63 20.19
C GLU A 182 -1.14 10.46 20.31
N SER A 183 -1.89 11.54 20.13
CA SER A 183 -3.36 11.54 20.17
C SER A 183 -3.99 11.94 18.84
N LYS A 184 -3.29 11.68 17.73
CA LYS A 184 -3.75 12.05 16.38
C LYS A 184 -3.66 10.88 15.40
N ILE A 185 -4.59 10.87 14.46
CA ILE A 185 -4.58 10.03 13.26
C ILE A 185 -4.15 10.89 12.08
N TYR A 186 -3.09 10.46 11.41
CA TYR A 186 -2.63 10.97 10.13
C TYR A 186 -3.08 9.99 9.05
N PHE A 187 -3.90 10.45 8.12
CA PHE A 187 -4.43 9.63 7.04
C PHE A 187 -4.06 10.21 5.69
N ARG A 188 -3.60 9.35 4.78
CA ARG A 188 -3.47 9.63 3.35
C ARG A 188 -4.23 8.56 2.58
N GLY A 189 -4.98 8.98 1.57
CA GLY A 189 -5.69 8.10 0.66
C GLY A 189 -5.66 8.62 -0.76
N ASN A 190 -5.61 7.71 -1.74
CA ASN A 190 -5.77 8.09 -3.14
C ASN A 190 -6.50 7.02 -3.95
N ILE A 191 -7.07 7.46 -5.05
CA ILE A 191 -7.64 6.62 -6.09
C ILE A 191 -7.24 7.19 -7.46
N LEU A 192 -6.83 6.31 -8.36
CA LEU A 192 -6.39 6.69 -9.71
C LEU A 192 -7.18 5.92 -10.78
N SER A 193 -7.25 6.44 -12.00
CA SER A 193 -7.63 5.61 -13.14
C SER A 193 -6.54 4.55 -13.40
N PRO A 194 -6.86 3.36 -13.95
CA PRO A 194 -5.86 2.33 -14.22
C PRO A 194 -4.68 2.79 -15.09
N ASP A 195 -4.91 3.77 -15.98
CA ASP A 195 -3.89 4.38 -16.84
C ASP A 195 -3.12 5.54 -16.17
N GLY A 196 -3.45 5.87 -14.92
CA GLY A 196 -2.78 6.92 -14.13
C GLY A 196 -3.14 8.36 -14.53
N LYS A 197 -4.03 8.58 -15.50
CA LYS A 197 -4.36 9.93 -15.99
C LYS A 197 -5.26 10.73 -15.04
N GLN A 198 -6.13 10.05 -14.31
CA GLN A 198 -6.99 10.67 -13.31
C GLN A 198 -6.49 10.26 -11.93
N LYS A 199 -6.47 11.21 -11.00
CA LYS A 199 -6.11 10.99 -9.61
C LYS A 199 -6.98 11.87 -8.72
N THR A 200 -7.53 11.29 -7.67
CA THR A 200 -8.11 12.02 -6.54
C THR A 200 -7.39 11.57 -5.28
N GLU A 201 -7.10 12.50 -4.38
CA GLU A 201 -6.41 12.22 -3.13
C GLU A 201 -7.04 12.97 -1.95
N ILE A 202 -6.73 12.48 -0.75
CA ILE A 202 -7.19 13.06 0.50
C ILE A 202 -6.07 12.89 1.55
N GLU A 203 -5.87 13.94 2.33
CA GLU A 203 -5.03 13.93 3.51
C GLU A 203 -5.83 14.48 4.69
N LYS A 204 -5.75 13.83 5.85
CA LYS A 204 -6.49 14.22 7.06
C LYS A 204 -5.60 14.08 8.27
N VAL A 205 -5.81 15.00 9.21
CA VAL A 205 -5.31 14.90 10.57
C VAL A 205 -6.51 15.12 11.48
N ILE A 206 -6.85 14.12 12.27
CA ILE A 206 -7.94 14.18 13.25
C ILE A 206 -7.44 13.73 14.62
N ASP A 207 -8.14 14.11 15.66
CA ASP A 207 -7.86 13.61 17.01
C ASP A 207 -8.28 12.14 17.13
N LEU A 208 -7.57 11.37 17.94
CA LEU A 208 -7.76 9.93 18.08
C LEU A 208 -9.16 9.57 18.62
N ASP A 209 -9.77 10.46 19.40
CA ASP A 209 -11.15 10.31 19.91
C ASP A 209 -12.22 10.43 18.79
N GLN A 210 -11.87 11.01 17.65
CA GLN A 210 -12.70 11.11 16.45
C GLN A 210 -12.48 9.93 15.48
N SER A 211 -11.75 8.89 15.89
CA SER A 211 -11.40 7.73 15.05
C SER A 211 -12.61 6.91 14.57
N THR A 212 -13.73 6.99 15.28
CA THR A 212 -14.94 6.23 14.95
C THR A 212 -15.43 6.59 13.55
N ASP A 213 -15.59 5.57 12.69
CA ASP A 213 -15.99 5.70 11.29
C ASP A 213 -15.09 6.61 10.42
N ALA A 214 -13.89 6.98 10.89
CA ALA A 214 -12.99 7.90 10.19
C ALA A 214 -12.70 7.45 8.75
N GLY A 215 -12.43 6.16 8.53
CA GLY A 215 -12.19 5.59 7.19
C GLY A 215 -13.37 5.79 6.23
N LYS A 216 -14.60 5.61 6.71
CA LYS A 216 -15.82 5.83 5.92
C LYS A 216 -16.02 7.31 5.61
N PHE A 217 -15.77 8.18 6.59
CA PHE A 217 -15.85 9.62 6.41
C PHE A 217 -14.84 10.12 5.36
N PHE A 218 -13.59 9.65 5.42
CA PHE A 218 -12.56 9.98 4.44
C PHE A 218 -12.93 9.51 3.03
N ALA A 219 -13.55 8.33 2.91
CA ALA A 219 -14.04 7.81 1.64
C ALA A 219 -15.21 8.63 1.08
N ALA A 220 -16.15 9.05 1.92
CA ALA A 220 -17.23 9.95 1.49
C ALA A 220 -16.67 11.31 1.01
N GLU A 221 -15.68 11.85 1.71
CA GLU A 221 -15.05 13.12 1.33
C GLU A 221 -14.29 13.00 -0.01
N ILE A 222 -13.53 11.92 -0.24
CA ILE A 222 -12.82 11.76 -1.53
C ILE A 222 -13.79 11.51 -2.69
N LEU A 223 -14.92 10.83 -2.46
CA LEU A 223 -16.00 10.69 -3.46
C LEU A 223 -16.56 12.06 -3.86
N ASN A 224 -16.84 12.92 -2.89
CA ASN A 224 -17.32 14.28 -3.14
C ASN A 224 -16.29 15.16 -3.88
N LYS A 225 -14.99 14.80 -3.83
CA LYS A 225 -13.91 15.46 -4.60
C LYS A 225 -13.80 14.96 -6.05
N GLY A 226 -14.66 14.04 -6.49
CA GLY A 226 -14.68 13.54 -7.87
C GLY A 226 -14.12 12.12 -8.06
N ALA A 227 -13.80 11.41 -6.97
CA ALA A 227 -13.41 10.00 -7.05
C ALA A 227 -14.54 9.09 -7.55
N ASP A 228 -15.80 9.51 -7.41
CA ASP A 228 -16.99 8.80 -7.89
C ASP A 228 -16.88 8.45 -9.39
N LYS A 229 -16.38 9.38 -10.21
CA LYS A 229 -16.16 9.18 -11.65
C LYS A 229 -15.13 8.08 -11.93
N ILE A 230 -14.05 8.05 -11.14
CA ILE A 230 -13.00 7.04 -11.28
C ILE A 230 -13.52 5.66 -10.85
N VAL A 231 -14.27 5.59 -9.74
CA VAL A 231 -14.91 4.37 -9.27
C VAL A 231 -15.85 3.79 -10.34
N GLN A 232 -16.70 4.63 -10.95
CA GLN A 232 -17.61 4.20 -12.02
C GLN A 232 -16.85 3.62 -13.23
N GLN A 233 -15.80 4.30 -13.69
CA GLN A 233 -14.97 3.81 -14.82
C GLN A 233 -14.37 2.43 -14.52
N ILE A 234 -13.87 2.20 -13.31
CA ILE A 234 -13.28 0.92 -12.90
C ILE A 234 -14.34 -0.19 -12.86
N GLN A 235 -15.56 0.13 -12.42
CA GLN A 235 -16.65 -0.85 -12.35
C GLN A 235 -17.18 -1.24 -13.74
N HIS A 236 -17.27 -0.30 -14.68
CA HIS A 236 -17.71 -0.56 -16.05
C HIS A 236 -16.66 -1.27 -16.93
N ALA A 237 -15.40 -1.31 -16.50
CA ALA A 237 -14.32 -1.99 -17.21
C ALA A 237 -14.20 -3.50 -16.88
N LYS A 238 -15.09 -4.03 -16.03
CA LYS A 238 -15.19 -5.46 -15.68
C LYS A 238 -16.23 -6.17 -16.54
#